data_AF-A0A194RS91-F1
#
_entry.id   AF-A0A194RS91-F1
#
_cell.length_a   1.000
_cell.length_b   1.000
_cell.length_c   1.000
_cell.angle_alpha   90.00
_cell.angle_beta   90.00
_cell.angle_gamma   90.00
#
_symmetry.space_group_name_H-M   'P 1'
#
loop_
_entity.id
_entity.type
_entity.pdbx_description
1 polymer ?
#
loop_
_entity_poly.entity_id
_entity_poly.type
_entity_poly.pdbx_seq_one_letter_code
_entity_poly.pdbx_strand_id
1 'polypeptide(L)'
;MLVYFTVIALAIVHAVEEKCDGVTINGLMHTKEVLKTNLDSPYQFSIDYTTNTLFFSYSTHIKDERFQLAYLNLESKEFNIVSGIKDGFASAVDQDNGEVYLGAKGGVYSFKEANTLSSMSQKMFDTLQEM
;
A
#
# COMPACT_ATOMS: atom_id res chain seq x y z
N MET A 1 19.06 -36.12 -45.18
CA MET A 1 19.88 -35.14 -44.42
C MET A 1 19.42 -33.69 -44.61
N LEU A 2 18.95 -33.27 -45.80
CA LEU A 2 18.38 -31.91 -46.02
C LEU A 2 17.08 -31.64 -45.25
N VAL A 3 16.24 -32.67 -45.06
CA VAL A 3 14.91 -32.54 -44.44
C VAL A 3 14.99 -32.19 -42.94
N TYR A 4 16.07 -32.59 -42.27
CA TYR A 4 16.26 -32.30 -40.85
C TYR A 4 16.59 -30.83 -40.60
N PHE A 5 17.35 -30.20 -41.50
CA PHE A 5 17.68 -28.77 -41.40
C PHE A 5 16.45 -27.88 -41.62
N THR A 6 15.52 -28.26 -42.49
CA THR A 6 14.29 -27.50 -42.74
C THR A 6 13.32 -27.53 -41.56
N VAL A 7 13.28 -28.62 -40.78
CA VAL A 7 12.41 -28.72 -39.59
C VAL A 7 12.95 -27.88 -38.43
N ILE A 8 14.28 -27.81 -38.27
CA ILE A 8 14.90 -27.00 -37.22
C ILE A 8 14.75 -25.49 -37.51
N ALA A 9 14.79 -25.08 -38.78
CA ALA A 9 14.61 -23.68 -39.17
C ALA A 9 13.18 -23.15 -38.90
N LEU A 10 12.16 -24.01 -38.87
CA LEU A 10 10.77 -23.60 -38.59
C LEU A 10 10.45 -23.48 -37.08
N ALA A 11 11.31 -24.03 -36.21
CA ALA A 11 11.14 -23.95 -34.75
C ALA A 11 11.69 -22.64 -34.15
N ILE A 12 12.32 -21.80 -34.97
CA ILE A 12 12.89 -20.52 -34.56
C ILE A 12 11.91 -19.43 -35.00
N VAL A 13 11.60 -18.50 -34.09
CA VAL A 13 10.75 -17.32 -34.30
C VAL A 13 9.23 -17.56 -34.20
N HIS A 14 8.80 -18.14 -33.08
CA HIS A 14 7.58 -17.65 -32.42
C HIS A 14 7.92 -17.23 -30.99
N ALA A 15 8.90 -16.33 -30.84
CA ALA A 15 8.87 -15.44 -29.69
C ALA A 15 7.68 -14.50 -29.95
N VAL A 16 6.50 -14.91 -29.50
CA VAL A 16 5.38 -13.98 -29.37
C VAL A 16 5.93 -12.84 -28.52
N GLU A 17 6.12 -11.68 -29.14
CA GLU A 17 6.26 -10.44 -28.40
C GLU A 17 4.95 -10.30 -27.63
N GLU A 18 4.92 -10.84 -26.41
CA GLU A 18 3.90 -10.51 -25.45
C GLU A 18 4.01 -9.00 -25.29
N LYS A 19 3.01 -8.27 -25.78
CA LYS A 19 2.91 -6.83 -25.55
C LYS A 19 2.80 -6.64 -24.05
N CYS A 20 3.95 -6.49 -23.39
CA CYS A 20 4.00 -6.12 -21.99
C CYS A 20 3.39 -4.73 -21.88
N ASP A 21 2.17 -4.63 -21.36
CA ASP A 21 1.54 -3.36 -20.98
C ASP A 21 2.17 -2.82 -19.68
N GLY A 22 3.49 -2.82 -19.65
CA GLY A 22 4.31 -2.41 -18.53
C GLY A 22 4.60 -0.91 -18.55
N VAL A 23 5.34 -0.46 -17.54
CA VAL A 23 5.95 0.86 -17.51
C VAL A 23 7.46 0.70 -17.46
N THR A 24 8.19 1.55 -18.18
CA THR A 24 9.65 1.60 -18.05
C THR A 24 10.03 2.59 -16.96
N ILE A 25 10.73 2.13 -15.93
CA ILE A 25 11.25 2.95 -14.83
C ILE A 25 12.76 2.69 -14.78
N ASN A 26 13.56 3.74 -14.90
CA ASN A 26 15.03 3.65 -14.91
C ASN A 26 15.60 2.64 -15.94
N GLY A 27 14.96 2.54 -17.10
CA GLY A 27 15.37 1.61 -18.18
C GLY A 27 14.98 0.14 -17.96
N LEU A 28 14.29 -0.17 -16.86
CA LEU A 28 13.76 -1.49 -16.56
C LEU A 28 12.26 -1.52 -16.82
N MET A 29 11.77 -2.59 -17.45
CA MET A 29 10.36 -2.80 -17.72
C MET A 29 9.68 -3.44 -16.51
N HIS A 30 8.64 -2.81 -15.99
CA HIS A 30 7.85 -3.27 -14.85
C HIS A 30 6.44 -3.62 -15.26
N THR A 31 5.90 -4.72 -14.76
CA THR A 31 4.50 -5.10 -14.91
C THR A 31 3.61 -4.21 -14.04
N LYS A 32 2.44 -3.82 -14.57
CA LYS A 32 1.42 -3.10 -13.80
C LYS A 32 0.56 -4.10 -13.03
N GLU A 33 0.28 -3.80 -11.77
CA GLU A 33 -0.68 -4.54 -10.96
C GLU A 33 -1.71 -3.58 -10.37
N VAL A 34 -2.98 -3.95 -10.43
CA VAL A 34 -4.07 -3.21 -9.76
C VAL A 34 -4.27 -3.80 -8.38
N LEU A 35 -3.87 -3.05 -7.35
CA LEU A 35 -3.98 -3.51 -5.95
C LEU A 35 -5.41 -3.45 -5.41
N LYS A 36 -6.16 -2.42 -5.79
CA LYS A 36 -7.55 -2.22 -5.34
C LYS A 36 -8.31 -1.30 -6.30
N THR A 37 -9.57 -1.64 -6.57
CA THR A 37 -10.50 -0.84 -7.36
C THR A 37 -11.59 -0.22 -6.48
N ASN A 38 -12.35 0.72 -7.04
CA ASN A 38 -13.50 1.39 -6.39
C ASN A 38 -13.13 2.19 -5.13
N LEU A 39 -11.97 2.86 -5.17
CA LEU A 39 -11.57 3.85 -4.17
C LEU A 39 -11.55 5.22 -4.84
N ASP A 40 -12.16 6.21 -4.19
CA ASP A 40 -12.10 7.58 -4.67
C ASP A 40 -10.81 8.23 -4.19
N SER A 41 -9.95 8.61 -5.14
CA SER A 41 -8.78 9.46 -4.91
C SER A 41 -7.91 9.03 -3.71
N PRO A 42 -7.09 7.98 -3.81
CA PRO A 42 -6.20 7.58 -2.71
C PRO A 42 -5.05 8.58 -2.49
N TYR A 43 -4.63 8.76 -1.24
CA TYR A 43 -3.63 9.73 -0.77
C TYR A 43 -2.67 9.12 0.28
N GLN A 44 -1.54 9.81 0.52
CA GLN A 44 -0.65 9.63 1.69
C GLN A 44 -0.27 8.15 1.96
N PHE A 45 0.48 7.58 1.02
CA PHE A 45 0.94 6.19 1.09
C PHE A 45 2.16 6.03 2.00
N SER A 46 2.09 5.06 2.91
CA SER A 46 3.23 4.58 3.71
C SER A 46 3.25 3.06 3.71
N ILE A 47 4.42 2.43 3.66
CA ILE A 47 4.54 0.96 3.67
C ILE A 47 5.29 0.56 4.93
N ASP A 48 4.76 -0.41 5.67
CA ASP A 48 5.55 -1.19 6.64
C ASP A 48 6.22 -2.34 5.89
N TYR A 49 7.55 -2.31 5.80
CA TYR A 49 8.32 -3.30 5.06
C TYR A 49 8.39 -4.66 5.76
N THR A 50 8.15 -4.70 7.07
CA THR A 50 8.20 -5.94 7.86
C THR A 50 6.96 -6.79 7.59
N THR A 51 5.78 -6.16 7.60
CA THR A 51 4.50 -6.85 7.36
C THR A 51 4.07 -6.80 5.89
N ASN A 52 4.81 -6.06 5.05
CA ASN A 52 4.47 -5.77 3.66
C ASN A 52 3.08 -5.12 3.53
N THR A 53 2.75 -4.22 4.46
CA THR A 53 1.43 -3.58 4.56
C THR A 53 1.50 -2.13 4.10
N LEU A 54 0.68 -1.80 3.09
CA LEU A 54 0.48 -0.45 2.59
C LEU A 54 -0.64 0.24 3.37
N PHE A 55 -0.32 1.35 4.02
CA PHE A 55 -1.26 2.27 4.65
C PHE A 55 -1.51 3.47 3.74
N PHE A 56 -2.77 3.89 3.63
CA PHE A 56 -3.15 5.05 2.83
C PHE A 56 -4.51 5.60 3.27
N SER A 57 -4.84 6.81 2.83
CA SER A 57 -6.20 7.37 2.96
C SER A 57 -6.88 7.49 1.61
N TYR A 58 -8.21 7.59 1.59
CA TYR A 58 -8.99 7.85 0.37
C TYR A 58 -10.23 8.68 0.68
N SER A 59 -10.75 9.38 -0.33
CA SER A 59 -11.97 10.18 -0.21
C SER A 59 -13.19 9.29 0.07
N THR A 60 -14.08 9.75 0.94
CA THR A 60 -15.34 9.07 1.22
C THR A 60 -16.54 9.97 1.00
N HIS A 61 -17.70 9.36 0.76
CA HIS A 61 -18.99 10.04 0.64
C HIS A 61 -19.88 9.81 1.86
N ILE A 62 -19.30 9.32 2.96
CA ILE A 62 -19.97 9.19 4.25
C ILE A 62 -20.24 10.60 4.80
N LYS A 63 -21.45 10.83 5.31
CA LYS A 63 -21.83 12.13 5.87
C LYS A 63 -20.90 12.51 7.03
N ASP A 64 -20.41 13.74 7.01
CA ASP A 64 -19.52 14.33 8.03
C ASP A 64 -18.12 13.68 8.13
N GLU A 65 -17.72 12.88 7.13
CA GLU A 65 -16.37 12.32 6.98
C GLU A 65 -15.85 12.59 5.56
N ARG A 66 -14.63 13.13 5.46
CA ARG A 66 -13.97 13.45 4.18
C ARG A 66 -13.03 12.35 3.73
N PHE A 67 -12.40 11.67 4.69
CA PHE A 67 -11.36 10.67 4.43
C PHE A 67 -11.53 9.44 5.32
N GLN A 68 -11.22 8.28 4.75
CA GLN A 68 -11.02 7.03 5.49
C GLN A 68 -9.56 6.59 5.38
N LEU A 69 -9.03 6.02 6.47
CA LEU A 69 -7.75 5.31 6.46
C LEU A 69 -7.97 3.83 6.18
N ALA A 70 -7.10 3.24 5.38
CA ALA A 70 -7.09 1.83 5.07
C ALA A 70 -5.68 1.27 5.10
N TYR A 71 -5.62 -0.06 5.16
CA TYR A 71 -4.41 -0.82 4.98
C TYR A 71 -4.65 -2.01 4.05
N LEU A 72 -3.63 -2.33 3.26
CA LEU A 72 -3.64 -3.43 2.31
C LEU A 72 -2.33 -4.20 2.42
N ASN A 73 -2.39 -5.51 2.67
CA ASN A 73 -1.21 -6.35 2.60
C ASN A 73 -0.83 -6.57 1.12
N LEU A 74 0.39 -6.21 0.74
CA LEU A 74 0.85 -6.22 -0.65
C LEU A 74 1.10 -7.65 -1.18
N GLU A 75 1.23 -8.64 -0.32
CA GLU A 75 1.37 -10.05 -0.69
C GLU A 75 0.01 -10.75 -0.76
N SER A 76 -0.74 -10.77 0.34
CA SER A 76 -2.04 -11.46 0.42
C SER A 76 -3.18 -10.71 -0.28
N LYS A 77 -2.97 -9.43 -0.59
CA LYS A 77 -3.98 -8.50 -1.15
C LYS A 77 -5.18 -8.27 -0.23
N GLU A 78 -5.07 -8.64 1.05
CA GLU A 78 -6.11 -8.38 2.04
C GLU A 78 -6.23 -6.88 2.28
N PHE A 79 -7.45 -6.34 2.14
CA PHE A 79 -7.77 -4.94 2.32
C PHE A 79 -8.68 -4.75 3.52
N ASN A 80 -8.34 -3.79 4.38
CA ASN A 80 -9.11 -3.45 5.57
C ASN A 80 -9.17 -1.93 5.77
N ILE A 81 -10.23 -1.48 6.44
CA ILE A 81 -10.40 -0.08 6.85
C ILE A 81 -9.98 0.04 8.32
N VAL A 82 -9.25 1.10 8.66
CA VAL A 82 -8.95 1.41 10.06
C VAL A 82 -10.24 1.91 10.73
N SER A 83 -10.82 1.08 11.60
CA SER A 83 -12.04 1.42 12.34
C SER A 83 -11.76 2.32 13.54
N GLY A 84 -12.74 3.08 14.01
CA GLY A 84 -12.61 3.89 15.24
C GLY A 84 -11.89 5.24 15.08
N ILE A 85 -11.42 5.57 13.88
CA ILE A 85 -10.82 6.87 13.55
C ILE A 85 -11.70 7.58 12.51
N LYS A 86 -12.12 8.81 12.82
CA LYS A 86 -12.86 9.67 11.89
C LYS A 86 -11.93 10.62 11.18
N ASP A 87 -12.20 10.90 9.90
CA ASP A 87 -11.41 11.84 9.08
C ASP A 87 -9.90 11.53 9.14
N GLY A 88 -9.55 10.26 8.99
CA GLY A 88 -8.15 9.81 8.95
C GLY A 88 -7.50 10.17 7.61
N PHE A 89 -6.34 10.82 7.64
CA PHE A 89 -5.71 11.36 6.43
C PHE A 89 -4.24 10.96 6.28
N ALA A 90 -3.44 11.12 7.34
CA ALA A 90 -1.99 10.90 7.28
C ALA A 90 -1.62 9.53 7.85
N SER A 91 -0.58 8.93 7.30
CA SER A 91 0.06 7.72 7.83
C SER A 91 1.58 7.92 7.85
N ALA A 92 2.26 7.28 8.80
CA ALA A 92 3.71 7.15 8.84
C ALA A 92 4.08 5.82 9.50
N VAL A 93 5.22 5.25 9.12
CA VAL A 93 5.72 4.00 9.70
C VAL A 93 7.14 4.21 10.21
N ASP A 94 7.33 3.93 11.50
CA ASP A 94 8.66 3.72 12.08
C ASP A 94 9.11 2.30 11.72
N GLN A 95 10.03 2.20 10.77
CA GLN A 95 10.52 0.92 10.25
C GLN A 95 11.38 0.16 11.26
N ASP A 96 12.03 0.87 12.18
CA ASP A 96 12.95 0.25 13.14
C ASP A 96 12.16 -0.46 14.26
N ASN A 97 11.02 0.12 14.65
CA ASN A 97 10.18 -0.40 15.73
C ASN A 97 8.91 -1.10 15.24
N GLY A 98 8.60 -1.03 13.94
CA GLY A 98 7.35 -1.55 13.37
C GLY A 98 6.10 -0.81 13.88
N GLU A 99 6.24 0.46 14.28
CA GLU A 99 5.12 1.26 14.77
C GLU A 99 4.50 2.08 13.64
N VAL A 100 3.17 2.04 13.56
CA VAL A 100 2.41 2.79 12.55
C VAL A 100 1.66 3.94 13.23
N TYR A 101 1.83 5.15 12.72
CA TYR A 101 1.20 6.36 13.24
C TYR A 101 0.16 6.88 12.25
N LEU A 102 -1.03 7.15 12.75
CA LEU A 102 -2.18 7.56 11.97
C LEU A 102 -2.66 8.94 12.41
N GLY A 103 -2.64 9.90 11.50
CA GLY A 103 -3.10 11.27 11.73
C GLY A 103 -4.54 11.45 11.27
N ALA A 104 -5.40 11.94 12.17
CA ALA A 104 -6.82 12.10 11.90
C ALA A 104 -7.44 13.26 12.69
N LYS A 105 -8.73 13.51 12.49
CA LYS A 105 -9.48 14.41 13.35
C LYS A 105 -9.50 13.86 14.78
N GLY A 106 -8.94 14.63 15.71
CA GLY A 106 -8.81 14.23 17.12
C GLY A 106 -7.38 13.92 17.55
N GLY A 107 -6.43 13.79 16.62
CA GLY A 107 -5.00 13.72 16.94
C GLY A 107 -4.26 12.61 16.17
N VAL A 108 -3.21 12.11 16.82
CA VAL A 108 -2.35 11.03 16.30
C VAL A 108 -2.60 9.76 17.11
N TYR A 109 -2.71 8.64 16.42
CA TYR A 109 -3.00 7.32 16.97
C TYR A 109 -1.89 6.36 16.57
N SER A 110 -1.54 5.43 17.47
CA SER A 110 -0.68 4.30 17.12
C SER A 110 -1.56 3.13 16.67
N PHE A 111 -1.23 2.54 15.54
CA PHE A 111 -1.88 1.37 14.99
C PHE A 111 -1.01 0.14 15.22
N LYS A 112 -1.60 -0.91 15.79
CA LYS A 112 -1.01 -2.25 15.92
C LYS A 112 -1.89 -3.25 15.18
N GLU A 113 -1.25 -4.24 14.56
CA GLU A 113 -1.87 -5.24 13.67
C GLU A 113 -3.07 -5.97 14.28
N ALA A 114 -3.16 -6.07 15.61
CA ALA A 114 -4.36 -6.55 16.32
C ALA A 114 -5.57 -5.57 16.26
N ASN A 115 -5.59 -4.63 15.31
CA ASN A 115 -6.56 -3.52 15.20
C ASN A 115 -6.76 -2.74 16.51
N THR A 116 -5.75 -2.74 17.38
CA THR A 116 -5.85 -2.05 18.67
C THR A 116 -5.31 -0.65 18.48
N LEU A 117 -6.20 0.33 18.62
CA LEU A 117 -5.84 1.74 18.58
C LEU A 117 -5.54 2.25 19.99
N SER A 118 -4.42 2.94 20.14
CA SER A 118 -4.17 3.78 21.31
C SER A 118 -3.92 5.22 20.88
N SER A 119 -4.61 6.16 21.54
CA SER A 119 -4.40 7.60 21.32
C SER A 119 -3.02 7.99 21.85
N MET A 120 -2.18 8.55 20.98
CA MET A 120 -0.84 9.00 21.38
C MET A 120 -0.83 10.40 21.99
N SER A 121 -1.93 11.15 21.92
CA SER A 121 -2.01 12.49 22.51
C SER A 121 -1.61 12.47 23.99
N GLN A 122 -2.08 11.50 24.78
CA GLN A 122 -1.71 11.40 26.19
C GLN A 122 -0.21 11.12 26.37
N LYS A 123 0.31 10.11 25.65
CA LYS A 123 1.70 9.66 25.78
C LYS A 123 2.72 10.72 25.36
N MET A 124 2.41 11.53 24.34
CA MET A 124 3.29 12.62 23.88
C MET A 124 3.27 13.82 24.83
N PHE A 125 2.14 14.11 25.49
CA PHE A 125 2.09 15.13 26.54
C PHE A 125 2.87 14.69 27.80
N ASP A 126 2.78 13.41 28.17
CA ASP A 126 3.46 12.88 29.35
C ASP A 126 5.00 12.91 29.15
N THR A 127 5.51 12.52 27.98
CA THR A 127 6.97 12.59 27.68
C THR A 127 7.52 14.01 27.66
N LEU A 128 6.71 15.01 27.27
CA LEU A 128 7.12 16.41 27.27
C LEU A 128 7.09 17.06 28.66
N GLN A 129 6.44 16.44 29.64
CA GLN A 129 6.48 16.88 31.04
C GLN A 129 7.67 16.30 31.83
N GLU A 130 8.33 15.28 31.28
CA GLU A 130 9.52 14.63 31.88
C GLU A 130 10.85 15.19 31.33
N MET A 131 10.80 16.18 30.42
CA MET A 131 11.95 16.95 29.90
C MET A 131 12.06 18.32 30.56
#